data_AF-A0A522AQD0-F1
#
_entry.id   AF-A0A522AQD0-F1
#
_cell.length_a   1.000
_cell.length_b   1.000
_cell.length_c   1.000
_cell.angle_alpha   90.00
_cell.angle_beta   90.00
_cell.angle_gamma   90.00
#
_symmetry.space_group_name_H-M   'P 1'
#
loop_
_entity.id
_entity.type
_entity.pdbx_description
1 polymer ?
#
loop_
_entity_poly.entity_id
_entity_poly.type
_entity_poly.pdbx_seq_one_letter_code
_entity_poly.pdbx_strand_id
1 'polypeptide(L)'
;MQEVEDQAAEHPVTGAQALFSRCRFSPFADGTVTYNALMPNEHNVIVDDTAFGFADGTSCYNPQNEQNIVVNPTNAMNIVTSSNDYRYEFRCYAYVSDDGGTTWSNVAIPGWSGPTGAKGQFVKTGCGGDPVMAFGPDGTLYFASLTYNLDKFPRTMSGVAVSSSPDGGHHWTAPVMVAYNATGNFFYDKEWLGVGNDGTVYLTWTNFYQGPRGLGYLKSPIVMASSRNGGKSWSSVKEVSDAAHPYNQGSQVAMAPDGTLYVAYEGASPSSGYNHDALVVARSTDGGTKFVTTEDARDFG
;
A
#
# COMPACT_ATOMS: atom_id res chain seq x y z
N MET A 1 19.47 7.63 -14.45
CA MET A 1 18.51 7.52 -15.58
C MET A 1 19.21 7.46 -16.93
N GLN A 2 20.21 8.32 -17.19
CA GLN A 2 21.02 8.31 -18.42
C GLN A 2 21.73 6.96 -18.66
N GLU A 3 22.28 6.34 -17.62
CA GLU A 3 23.04 5.08 -17.74
C GLU A 3 22.19 3.85 -18.10
N VAL A 4 20.88 3.87 -17.79
CA VAL A 4 19.92 2.81 -18.17
C VAL A 4 19.43 3.00 -19.60
N GLU A 5 19.18 4.25 -20.01
CA GLU A 5 18.82 4.62 -21.38
C GLU A 5 19.97 4.36 -22.36
N ASP A 6 21.22 4.64 -21.94
CA ASP A 6 22.41 4.42 -22.76
C ASP A 6 22.71 2.91 -22.92
N GLN A 7 22.51 2.09 -21.87
CA GLN A 7 22.56 0.62 -21.99
C GLN A 7 21.43 0.05 -22.87
N ALA A 8 20.24 0.65 -22.84
CA ALA A 8 19.13 0.26 -23.72
C ALA A 8 19.37 0.64 -25.19
N ALA A 9 20.14 1.70 -25.45
CA ALA A 9 20.52 2.11 -26.80
C ALA A 9 21.58 1.19 -27.44
N GLU A 10 22.51 0.64 -26.64
CA GLU A 10 23.51 -0.34 -27.11
C GLU A 10 22.94 -1.76 -27.27
N HIS A 11 21.77 -2.03 -26.68
CA HIS A 11 21.04 -3.30 -26.79
C HIS A 11 19.61 -3.06 -27.32
N PRO A 12 19.44 -2.75 -28.62
CA PRO A 12 18.14 -2.42 -29.18
C PRO A 12 17.17 -3.58 -29.00
N VAL A 13 16.19 -3.31 -28.14
CA VAL A 13 15.15 -4.24 -27.74
C VAL A 13 14.28 -4.50 -28.98
N THR A 14 14.43 -5.66 -29.62
CA THR A 14 13.43 -6.11 -30.61
C THR A 14 12.07 -6.18 -29.91
N GLY A 15 10.97 -5.89 -30.60
CA GLY A 15 9.64 -5.66 -30.01
C GLY A 15 9.06 -6.75 -29.08
N ALA A 16 9.79 -7.83 -28.82
CA ALA A 16 9.47 -8.93 -27.91
C ALA A 16 9.88 -8.73 -26.44
N GLN A 17 10.58 -7.66 -26.05
CA GLN A 17 11.21 -7.57 -24.70
C GLN A 17 10.68 -6.44 -23.78
N ALA A 18 9.61 -5.73 -24.14
CA ALA A 18 8.98 -4.70 -23.29
C ALA A 18 7.95 -5.27 -22.27
N LEU A 19 8.11 -6.52 -21.81
CA LEU A 19 7.10 -7.24 -21.02
C LEU A 19 7.40 -7.36 -19.51
N PHE A 20 8.56 -6.89 -19.05
CA PHE A 20 9.02 -7.11 -17.66
C PHE A 20 8.09 -6.53 -16.57
N SER A 21 7.29 -5.50 -16.87
CA SER A 21 6.32 -4.92 -15.92
C SER A 21 4.89 -5.42 -16.12
N ARG A 22 4.60 -6.11 -17.23
CA ARG A 22 3.24 -6.54 -17.61
C ARG A 22 2.95 -7.99 -17.27
N CYS A 23 3.98 -8.76 -16.99
CA CYS A 23 3.91 -10.19 -16.82
C CYS A 23 4.58 -10.59 -15.52
N ARG A 24 3.91 -11.42 -14.74
CA ARG A 24 4.61 -12.30 -13.82
C ARG A 24 5.19 -13.42 -14.66
N PHE A 25 6.50 -13.47 -14.73
CA PHE A 25 7.20 -14.67 -15.16
C PHE A 25 7.33 -15.57 -13.95
N SER A 26 7.23 -16.89 -14.14
CA SER A 26 7.60 -17.81 -13.08
C SER A 26 9.01 -17.42 -12.66
N PRO A 27 9.20 -16.89 -11.47
CA PRO A 27 10.56 -16.73 -11.04
C PRO A 27 11.01 -18.18 -10.74
N PHE A 28 12.22 -18.53 -11.16
CA PHE A 28 12.97 -19.65 -10.57
C PHE A 28 12.77 -21.08 -11.10
N ALA A 29 12.01 -21.34 -12.18
CA ALA A 29 11.76 -22.73 -12.63
C ALA A 29 12.27 -23.11 -14.04
N ASP A 30 12.48 -22.18 -14.97
CA ASP A 30 12.61 -22.52 -16.40
C ASP A 30 13.94 -22.15 -17.08
N GLY A 31 14.98 -21.80 -16.32
CA GLY A 31 16.36 -21.65 -16.85
C GLY A 31 16.60 -20.41 -17.71
N THR A 32 15.58 -19.60 -17.97
CA THR A 32 15.66 -18.27 -18.57
C THR A 32 15.40 -17.21 -17.51
N VAL A 33 16.36 -17.02 -16.60
CA VAL A 33 16.19 -16.09 -15.46
C VAL A 33 17.13 -14.89 -15.60
N THR A 34 16.59 -13.69 -15.42
CA THR A 34 17.38 -12.45 -15.28
C THR A 34 18.04 -12.36 -13.91
N TYR A 35 17.60 -13.16 -12.93
CA TYR A 35 18.07 -13.16 -11.54
C TYR A 35 18.23 -14.58 -11.00
N ASN A 36 19.28 -14.86 -10.23
CA ASN A 36 19.41 -16.11 -9.50
C ASN A 36 18.40 -16.17 -8.34
N ALA A 37 17.99 -17.38 -7.94
CA ALA A 37 17.24 -17.59 -6.71
C ALA A 37 18.00 -16.96 -5.52
N LEU A 38 17.30 -16.21 -4.68
CA LEU A 38 17.92 -15.55 -3.52
C LEU A 38 18.18 -16.55 -2.39
N MET A 39 17.35 -17.61 -2.30
CA MET A 39 17.41 -18.68 -1.30
C MET A 39 16.98 -20.01 -1.92
N PRO A 40 17.33 -21.17 -1.32
CA PRO A 40 16.97 -22.49 -1.86
C PRO A 40 15.47 -22.78 -1.92
N ASN A 41 14.68 -22.10 -1.08
CA ASN A 41 13.24 -22.31 -0.95
C ASN A 41 12.52 -21.01 -1.32
N GLU A 42 12.00 -20.96 -2.54
CA GLU A 42 11.11 -19.89 -3.01
C GLU A 42 9.70 -20.47 -3.17
N HIS A 43 8.75 -19.89 -2.44
CA HIS A 43 7.37 -20.36 -2.43
C HIS A 43 6.53 -19.48 -3.36
N ASN A 44 5.82 -20.11 -4.30
CA ASN A 44 4.81 -19.41 -5.07
C ASN A 44 3.55 -19.22 -4.22
N VAL A 45 3.32 -17.99 -3.75
CA VAL A 45 2.16 -17.60 -2.94
C VAL A 45 0.86 -17.62 -3.76
N ILE A 46 0.95 -17.38 -5.07
CA ILE A 46 -0.20 -17.27 -5.96
C ILE A 46 -0.69 -18.66 -6.37
N VAL A 47 -1.83 -19.06 -5.84
CA VAL A 47 -2.52 -20.31 -6.22
C VAL A 47 -3.47 -20.07 -7.40
N ASP A 48 -3.63 -21.06 -8.28
CA ASP A 48 -4.54 -21.03 -9.44
C ASP A 48 -4.32 -19.85 -10.41
N ASP A 49 -3.05 -19.48 -10.63
CA ASP A 49 -2.70 -18.46 -11.61
C ASP A 49 -2.92 -18.97 -13.05
N THR A 50 -3.55 -18.14 -13.89
CA THR A 50 -3.86 -18.48 -15.29
C THR A 50 -3.19 -17.51 -16.23
N ALA A 51 -2.54 -18.02 -17.27
CA ALA A 51 -1.93 -17.19 -18.29
C ALA A 51 -2.99 -16.50 -19.16
N PHE A 52 -2.74 -15.25 -19.55
CA PHE A 52 -3.52 -14.49 -20.51
C PHE A 52 -2.71 -14.28 -21.80
N GLY A 53 -3.41 -14.24 -22.95
CA GLY A 53 -2.79 -14.10 -24.27
C GLY A 53 -2.70 -12.65 -24.76
N PHE A 54 -1.68 -12.36 -25.55
CA PHE A 54 -1.49 -11.11 -26.29
C PHE A 54 -1.85 -11.26 -27.77
N ALA A 55 -2.05 -10.12 -28.46
CA ALA A 55 -2.42 -10.09 -29.87
C ALA A 55 -1.34 -10.65 -30.82
N ASP A 56 -0.09 -10.72 -30.37
CA ASP A 56 1.04 -11.32 -31.09
C ASP A 56 1.15 -12.84 -30.90
N GLY A 57 0.23 -13.46 -30.15
CA GLY A 57 0.21 -14.89 -29.87
C GLY A 57 1.03 -15.32 -28.66
N THR A 58 1.73 -14.40 -27.99
CA THR A 58 2.44 -14.69 -26.72
C THR A 58 1.45 -14.76 -25.55
N SER A 59 1.86 -15.32 -24.40
CA SER A 59 1.04 -15.35 -23.19
C SER A 59 1.90 -15.28 -21.93
N CYS A 60 1.34 -14.76 -20.83
CA CYS A 60 2.01 -14.71 -19.53
C CYS A 60 1.01 -14.65 -18.37
N TYR A 61 1.52 -14.75 -17.13
CA TYR A 61 0.69 -14.61 -15.93
C TYR A 61 0.52 -13.14 -15.52
N ASN A 62 -0.58 -12.82 -14.86
CA ASN A 62 -0.83 -11.45 -14.39
C ASN A 62 0.20 -11.05 -13.31
N PRO A 63 0.69 -9.80 -13.33
CA PRO A 63 1.64 -9.32 -12.35
C PRO A 63 0.99 -9.16 -10.97
N GLN A 64 1.82 -9.14 -9.93
CA GLN A 64 1.48 -8.64 -8.61
C GLN A 64 2.57 -7.65 -8.19
N ASN A 65 2.21 -6.53 -7.57
CA ASN A 65 3.17 -5.55 -7.06
C ASN A 65 2.67 -4.94 -5.74
N GLU A 66 3.56 -4.19 -5.10
CA GLU A 66 3.28 -3.43 -3.87
C GLU A 66 2.76 -4.32 -2.75
N GLN A 67 3.69 -5.11 -2.21
CA GLN A 67 3.42 -6.13 -1.21
C GLN A 67 3.74 -5.65 0.19
N ASN A 68 2.99 -6.17 1.16
CA ASN A 68 3.41 -6.21 2.55
C ASN A 68 3.13 -7.61 3.10
N ILE A 69 4.01 -8.10 3.97
CA ILE A 69 3.89 -9.40 4.64
C ILE A 69 3.86 -9.19 6.16
N VAL A 70 2.97 -9.90 6.84
CA VAL A 70 2.80 -9.83 8.29
C VAL A 70 2.68 -11.23 8.89
N VAL A 71 3.16 -11.38 10.11
CA VAL A 71 3.09 -12.62 10.90
C VAL A 71 2.18 -12.37 12.10
N ASN A 72 1.25 -13.29 12.35
CA ASN A 72 0.31 -13.16 13.45
C ASN A 72 1.03 -13.27 14.81
N PRO A 73 0.94 -12.27 15.70
CA PRO A 73 1.65 -12.26 16.97
C PRO A 73 1.14 -13.33 17.95
N THR A 74 -0.04 -13.87 17.73
CA THR A 74 -0.66 -14.92 18.56
C THR A 74 -0.46 -16.33 17.98
N ASN A 75 -0.03 -16.43 16.72
CA ASN A 75 0.22 -17.69 16.02
C ASN A 75 1.24 -17.49 14.89
N ALA A 76 2.52 -17.79 15.15
CA ALA A 76 3.58 -17.61 14.14
C ALA A 76 3.43 -18.50 12.89
N MET A 77 2.54 -19.51 12.91
CA MET A 77 2.22 -20.31 11.72
C MET A 77 1.27 -19.58 10.76
N ASN A 78 0.53 -18.58 11.25
CA ASN A 78 -0.35 -17.75 10.43
C ASN A 78 0.44 -16.56 9.87
N ILE A 79 0.70 -16.58 8.56
CA ILE A 79 1.42 -15.55 7.81
C ILE A 79 0.48 -15.05 6.71
N VAL A 80 0.38 -13.73 6.56
CA VAL A 80 -0.48 -13.12 5.55
C VAL A 80 0.31 -12.09 4.74
N THR A 81 0.18 -12.15 3.42
CA THR A 81 0.69 -11.12 2.51
C THR A 81 -0.43 -10.61 1.62
N SER A 82 -0.29 -9.41 1.07
CA SER A 82 -1.27 -8.85 0.12
C SER A 82 -0.59 -8.13 -1.02
N SER A 83 -1.26 -8.07 -2.15
CA SER A 83 -0.76 -7.50 -3.40
C SER A 83 -1.81 -6.65 -4.09
N ASN A 84 -1.38 -5.69 -4.90
CA ASN A 84 -2.14 -5.37 -6.10
C ASN A 84 -2.19 -6.62 -6.99
N ASP A 85 -3.33 -7.32 -6.99
CA ASP A 85 -3.52 -8.48 -7.86
C ASP A 85 -4.29 -8.08 -9.12
N TYR A 86 -3.68 -8.34 -10.27
CA TYR A 86 -4.23 -7.98 -11.58
C TYR A 86 -4.94 -9.14 -12.29
N ARG A 87 -5.01 -10.33 -11.65
CA ARG A 87 -5.75 -11.50 -12.20
C ARG A 87 -7.25 -11.26 -12.33
N TYR A 88 -7.78 -10.29 -11.59
CA TYR A 88 -9.21 -10.04 -11.48
C TYR A 88 -9.52 -8.57 -11.72
N GLU A 89 -10.80 -8.25 -11.89
CA GLU A 89 -11.29 -6.88 -12.07
C GLU A 89 -11.16 -6.01 -10.78
N PHE A 90 -10.47 -6.48 -9.74
CA PHE A 90 -10.22 -5.78 -8.49
C PHE A 90 -8.88 -6.18 -7.87
N ARG A 91 -8.27 -5.25 -7.12
CA ARG A 91 -6.87 -5.34 -6.67
C ARG A 91 -6.67 -5.77 -5.21
N CYS A 92 -7.73 -5.87 -4.42
CA CYS A 92 -7.66 -6.16 -2.99
C CYS A 92 -7.68 -7.67 -2.72
N TYR A 93 -6.50 -8.29 -2.71
CA TYR A 93 -6.30 -9.69 -2.37
C TYR A 93 -5.35 -9.85 -1.20
N ALA A 94 -5.71 -10.78 -0.31
CA ALA A 94 -4.82 -11.32 0.71
C ALA A 94 -4.45 -12.77 0.35
N TYR A 95 -3.29 -13.21 0.81
CA TYR A 95 -2.82 -14.58 0.70
C TYR A 95 -2.46 -15.05 2.10
N VAL A 96 -3.09 -16.14 2.53
CA VAL A 96 -3.00 -16.64 3.90
C VAL A 96 -2.28 -17.98 3.90
N SER A 97 -1.30 -18.12 4.78
CA SER A 97 -0.68 -19.39 5.13
C SER A 97 -0.95 -19.68 6.60
N ASP A 98 -1.26 -20.93 6.93
CA ASP A 98 -1.46 -21.42 8.30
C ASP A 98 -0.39 -22.45 8.72
N ASP A 99 0.63 -22.64 7.89
CA ASP A 99 1.70 -23.62 8.06
C ASP A 99 3.10 -22.99 7.92
N GLY A 100 3.23 -21.71 8.29
CA GLY A 100 4.51 -21.00 8.33
C GLY A 100 5.07 -20.65 6.95
N GLY A 101 4.19 -20.48 5.96
CA GLY A 101 4.54 -20.09 4.60
C GLY A 101 4.76 -21.26 3.63
N THR A 102 4.44 -22.50 4.04
CA THR A 102 4.64 -23.69 3.21
C THR A 102 3.57 -23.78 2.12
N THR A 103 2.31 -23.57 2.49
CA THR A 103 1.16 -23.51 1.58
C THR A 103 0.39 -22.20 1.79
N TRP A 104 -0.30 -21.76 0.74
CA TRP A 104 -0.99 -20.47 0.69
C TRP A 104 -2.40 -20.63 0.12
N SER A 105 -3.32 -19.77 0.56
CA SER A 105 -4.69 -19.66 0.05
C SER A 105 -4.96 -18.22 -0.40
N ASN A 106 -5.56 -18.04 -1.58
CA ASN A 106 -5.97 -16.73 -2.06
C ASN A 106 -7.31 -16.32 -1.43
N VAL A 107 -7.39 -15.11 -0.88
CA VAL A 107 -8.59 -14.56 -0.23
C VAL A 107 -8.96 -13.23 -0.87
N ALA A 108 -10.10 -13.20 -1.55
CA ALA A 108 -10.72 -11.98 -2.06
C ALA A 108 -11.40 -11.22 -0.92
N ILE A 109 -11.05 -9.94 -0.71
CA ILE A 109 -11.63 -9.15 0.38
C ILE A 109 -13.00 -8.57 -0.05
N PRO A 110 -14.10 -8.89 0.66
CA PRO A 110 -15.46 -8.51 0.29
C PRO A 110 -15.70 -7.00 0.41
N GLY A 111 -16.56 -6.47 -0.45
CA GLY A 111 -17.12 -5.12 -0.35
C GLY A 111 -16.27 -3.98 -0.91
N TRP A 112 -15.08 -4.28 -1.44
CA TRP A 112 -14.14 -3.28 -1.94
C TRP A 112 -14.38 -2.85 -3.38
N SER A 113 -14.93 -3.73 -4.23
CA SER A 113 -15.22 -3.46 -5.64
C SER A 113 -16.52 -4.15 -6.07
N GLY A 114 -17.05 -3.81 -7.26
CA GLY A 114 -18.25 -4.45 -7.82
C GLY A 114 -18.22 -5.99 -7.76
N PRO A 115 -17.15 -6.65 -8.25
CA PRO A 115 -17.00 -8.11 -8.19
C PRO A 115 -17.02 -8.69 -6.78
N THR A 116 -16.62 -7.93 -5.76
CA THR A 116 -16.61 -8.37 -4.35
C THR A 116 -17.83 -7.88 -3.57
N GLY A 117 -18.86 -7.36 -4.25
CA GLY A 117 -20.12 -6.95 -3.63
C GLY A 117 -20.08 -5.57 -2.97
N ALA A 118 -19.36 -4.62 -3.58
CA ALA A 118 -19.27 -3.24 -3.09
C ALA A 118 -20.63 -2.58 -2.83
N LYS A 119 -20.66 -1.73 -1.80
CA LYS A 119 -21.82 -0.94 -1.38
C LYS A 119 -21.42 0.51 -1.12
N GLY A 120 -22.38 1.42 -1.18
CA GLY A 120 -22.16 2.84 -0.85
C GLY A 120 -21.12 3.48 -1.78
N GLN A 121 -20.11 4.14 -1.19
CA GLN A 121 -19.08 4.84 -1.97
C GLN A 121 -18.17 3.90 -2.77
N PHE A 122 -17.96 2.67 -2.30
CA PHE A 122 -17.11 1.67 -2.98
C PHE A 122 -17.67 1.24 -4.34
N VAL A 123 -18.97 1.47 -4.61
CA VAL A 123 -19.55 1.26 -5.95
C VAL A 123 -18.97 2.26 -6.97
N LYS A 124 -18.47 3.41 -6.51
CA LYS A 124 -17.98 4.48 -7.38
C LYS A 124 -16.46 4.59 -7.42
N THR A 125 -15.78 4.14 -6.36
CA THR A 125 -14.32 4.12 -6.29
C THR A 125 -13.81 2.72 -6.68
N GLY A 126 -14.04 1.72 -5.82
CA GLY A 126 -13.40 0.42 -5.94
C GLY A 126 -12.07 0.38 -5.19
N CYS A 127 -11.47 -0.80 -5.06
CA CYS A 127 -10.11 -0.98 -4.58
C CYS A 127 -9.09 -0.37 -5.55
N GLY A 128 -8.40 0.67 -5.11
CA GLY A 128 -7.44 1.42 -5.92
C GLY A 128 -6.05 0.76 -5.97
N GLY A 129 -5.63 0.16 -4.86
CA GLY A 129 -4.38 -0.59 -4.79
C GLY A 129 -3.64 -0.42 -3.45
N ASP A 130 -2.33 -0.61 -3.50
CA ASP A 130 -1.32 -0.41 -2.45
C ASP A 130 -1.67 -1.05 -1.10
N PRO A 131 -2.06 -2.34 -1.08
CA PRO A 131 -2.56 -2.93 0.13
C PRO A 131 -1.50 -2.92 1.24
N VAL A 132 -1.94 -2.54 2.44
CA VAL A 132 -1.13 -2.62 3.66
C VAL A 132 -1.91 -3.37 4.72
N MET A 133 -1.23 -4.23 5.47
CA MET A 133 -1.81 -4.96 6.59
C MET A 133 -0.98 -4.81 7.87
N ALA A 134 -1.66 -4.93 9.01
CA ALA A 134 -1.04 -4.98 10.32
C ALA A 134 -1.88 -5.84 11.26
N PHE A 135 -1.22 -6.71 12.04
CA PHE A 135 -1.86 -7.40 13.15
C PHE A 135 -1.90 -6.50 14.39
N GLY A 136 -3.02 -6.56 15.11
CA GLY A 136 -3.11 -6.12 16.49
C GLY A 136 -2.53 -7.15 17.46
N PRO A 137 -2.25 -6.75 18.71
CA PRO A 137 -1.71 -7.64 19.73
C PRO A 137 -2.65 -8.80 20.11
N ASP A 138 -3.94 -8.68 19.80
CA ASP A 138 -4.96 -9.72 20.00
C ASP A 138 -5.09 -10.71 18.84
N GLY A 139 -4.28 -10.54 17.78
CA GLY A 139 -4.36 -11.36 16.57
C GLY A 139 -5.39 -10.89 15.54
N THR A 140 -6.12 -9.79 15.80
CA THR A 140 -6.98 -9.17 14.78
C THR A 140 -6.10 -8.58 13.67
N LEU A 141 -6.36 -8.98 12.42
CA LEU A 141 -5.69 -8.45 11.24
C LEU A 141 -6.46 -7.26 10.68
N TYR A 142 -5.75 -6.21 10.28
CA TYR A 142 -6.31 -5.07 9.57
C TYR A 142 -5.74 -5.01 8.16
N PHE A 143 -6.56 -4.58 7.20
CA PHE A 143 -6.19 -4.35 5.81
C PHE A 143 -6.62 -2.94 5.42
N ALA A 144 -5.71 -2.17 4.83
CA ALA A 144 -5.97 -0.87 4.25
C ALA A 144 -5.66 -0.89 2.75
N SER A 145 -6.38 -0.07 2.01
CA SER A 145 -6.14 0.19 0.60
C SER A 145 -6.68 1.58 0.24
N LEU A 146 -6.01 2.29 -0.66
CA LEU A 146 -6.59 3.45 -1.30
C LEU A 146 -7.78 3.04 -2.19
N THR A 147 -8.69 3.98 -2.39
CA THR A 147 -9.84 3.83 -3.27
C THR A 147 -9.90 5.04 -4.16
N TYR A 148 -10.23 4.88 -5.44
CA TYR A 148 -10.47 5.99 -6.35
C TYR A 148 -11.32 5.53 -7.51
N ASN A 149 -11.99 6.43 -8.24
CA ASN A 149 -12.82 6.03 -9.38
C ASN A 149 -11.97 5.50 -10.55
N LEU A 150 -11.91 4.17 -10.70
CA LEU A 150 -11.10 3.48 -11.72
C LEU A 150 -11.49 3.83 -13.17
N ASP A 151 -12.79 4.08 -13.41
CA ASP A 151 -13.35 4.12 -14.77
C ASP A 151 -13.41 5.51 -15.42
N LYS A 152 -12.98 6.58 -14.73
CA LYS A 152 -13.13 7.95 -15.27
C LYS A 152 -11.88 8.80 -15.04
N PHE A 153 -11.36 9.33 -16.14
CA PHE A 153 -10.36 10.40 -16.12
C PHE A 153 -11.03 11.77 -16.33
N PRO A 154 -10.67 12.81 -15.55
CA PRO A 154 -9.76 12.77 -14.41
C PRO A 154 -10.35 12.00 -13.22
N ARG A 155 -9.49 11.37 -12.41
CA ARG A 155 -9.89 10.72 -11.16
C ARG A 155 -10.26 11.80 -10.15
N THR A 156 -11.56 12.06 -9.99
CA THR A 156 -12.03 13.12 -9.09
C THR A 156 -12.34 12.63 -7.69
N MET A 157 -12.48 11.31 -7.51
CA MET A 157 -12.87 10.66 -6.27
C MET A 157 -11.69 9.84 -5.76
N SER A 158 -11.34 10.02 -4.50
CA SER A 158 -10.26 9.28 -3.85
C SER A 158 -10.56 9.18 -2.35
N GLY A 159 -10.14 8.07 -1.76
CA GLY A 159 -10.42 7.68 -0.39
C GLY A 159 -9.38 6.70 0.11
N VAL A 160 -9.33 6.50 1.42
CA VAL A 160 -8.62 5.39 2.06
C VAL A 160 -9.59 4.68 2.99
N ALA A 161 -9.53 3.35 3.02
CA ALA A 161 -10.46 2.54 3.77
C ALA A 161 -9.74 1.42 4.53
N VAL A 162 -10.44 0.82 5.50
CA VAL A 162 -9.92 -0.29 6.30
C VAL A 162 -10.96 -1.39 6.47
N SER A 163 -10.53 -2.65 6.35
CA SER A 163 -11.25 -3.86 6.76
C SER A 163 -10.49 -4.55 7.90
N SER A 164 -11.18 -5.40 8.66
CA SER A 164 -10.57 -6.22 9.70
C SER A 164 -10.94 -7.69 9.54
N SER A 165 -10.05 -8.59 9.98
CA SER A 165 -10.25 -10.04 10.03
C SER A 165 -9.91 -10.54 11.43
N PRO A 166 -10.84 -11.21 12.14
CA PRO A 166 -10.58 -11.77 13.46
C PRO A 166 -9.94 -13.16 13.42
N ASP A 167 -9.70 -13.72 12.24
CA ASP A 167 -9.38 -15.13 12.05
C ASP A 167 -8.19 -15.36 11.10
N GLY A 168 -7.18 -14.49 11.20
CA GLY A 168 -5.90 -14.69 10.49
C GLY A 168 -5.98 -14.45 8.98
N GLY A 169 -6.97 -13.68 8.52
CA GLY A 169 -7.11 -13.27 7.12
C GLY A 169 -8.07 -14.10 6.27
N HIS A 170 -8.78 -15.06 6.86
CA HIS A 170 -9.73 -15.93 6.13
C HIS A 170 -11.07 -15.26 5.88
N HIS A 171 -11.61 -14.54 6.87
CA HIS A 171 -12.86 -13.79 6.74
C HIS A 171 -12.68 -12.34 7.16
N TRP A 172 -13.33 -11.44 6.41
CA TRP A 172 -13.14 -10.00 6.56
C TRP A 172 -14.46 -9.27 6.74
N THR A 173 -14.41 -8.19 7.52
CA THR A 173 -15.51 -7.23 7.61
C THR A 173 -15.63 -6.44 6.29
N ALA A 174 -16.82 -5.91 6.03
CA ALA A 174 -17.00 -4.89 5.01
C ALA A 174 -16.08 -3.69 5.28
N PRO A 175 -15.57 -3.02 4.23
CA PRO A 175 -14.64 -1.92 4.41
C PRO A 175 -15.32 -0.69 4.99
N VAL A 176 -14.60 -0.02 5.89
CA VAL A 176 -14.96 1.26 6.47
C VAL A 176 -14.15 2.35 5.78
N MET A 177 -14.84 3.27 5.12
CA MET A 177 -14.21 4.46 4.51
C MET A 177 -13.72 5.40 5.62
N VAL A 178 -12.40 5.62 5.70
CA VAL A 178 -11.78 6.44 6.75
C VAL A 178 -11.72 7.90 6.33
N ALA A 179 -11.29 8.14 5.09
CA ALA A 179 -11.30 9.46 4.47
C ALA A 179 -11.77 9.34 3.03
N TYR A 180 -12.50 10.33 2.56
CA TYR A 180 -13.00 10.39 1.18
C TYR A 180 -13.18 11.84 0.75
N ASN A 181 -12.88 12.12 -0.52
CA ASN A 181 -13.23 13.38 -1.16
C ASN A 181 -13.60 13.12 -2.64
N ALA A 182 -14.23 14.09 -3.31
CA ALA A 182 -14.73 14.01 -4.68
C ALA A 182 -14.50 15.30 -5.50
N THR A 183 -13.78 16.27 -4.96
CA THR A 183 -13.59 17.60 -5.57
C THR A 183 -12.58 17.63 -6.72
N GLY A 184 -11.80 16.56 -6.92
CA GLY A 184 -10.80 16.47 -8.00
C GLY A 184 -9.63 17.45 -7.88
N ASN A 185 -9.30 17.88 -6.67
CA ASN A 185 -8.14 18.71 -6.33
C ASN A 185 -7.29 18.06 -5.22
N PHE A 186 -7.41 16.73 -5.09
CA PHE A 186 -6.71 15.96 -4.09
C PHE A 186 -6.48 14.52 -4.61
N PHE A 187 -5.53 13.81 -4.02
CA PHE A 187 -5.37 12.37 -4.15
C PHE A 187 -4.82 11.80 -2.83
N TYR A 188 -5.40 10.70 -2.35
CA TYR A 188 -4.92 10.00 -1.16
C TYR A 188 -4.14 8.75 -1.60
N ASP A 189 -2.89 8.70 -1.19
CA ASP A 189 -1.87 7.68 -1.50
C ASP A 189 -0.60 8.15 -0.77
N LYS A 190 0.22 7.39 -0.06
CA LYS A 190 0.25 5.97 0.17
C LYS A 190 -0.14 5.72 1.61
N GLU A 191 -1.17 4.93 1.84
CA GLU A 191 -1.61 4.58 3.18
C GLU A 191 -0.66 3.61 3.86
N TRP A 192 -0.68 3.62 5.20
CA TRP A 192 0.03 2.64 6.02
C TRP A 192 -0.70 2.39 7.33
N LEU A 193 -0.66 1.15 7.79
CA LEU A 193 -1.26 0.72 9.06
C LEU A 193 -0.20 0.43 10.11
N GLY A 194 -0.50 0.80 11.35
CA GLY A 194 0.19 0.33 12.54
C GLY A 194 -0.81 0.11 13.66
N VAL A 195 -0.62 -0.93 14.47
CA VAL A 195 -1.48 -1.17 15.64
C VAL A 195 -0.64 -1.03 16.90
N GLY A 196 -1.10 -0.18 17.81
CA GLY A 196 -0.46 0.03 19.10
C GLY A 196 -0.60 -1.16 20.03
N ASN A 197 0.26 -1.19 21.05
CA ASN A 197 0.29 -2.21 22.10
C ASN A 197 -1.02 -2.22 22.90
N ASP A 198 -1.76 -1.11 22.88
CA ASP A 198 -3.08 -0.90 23.47
C ASP A 198 -4.25 -1.31 22.56
N GLY A 199 -3.96 -1.82 21.35
CA GLY A 199 -4.94 -2.17 20.33
C GLY A 199 -5.47 -0.98 19.52
N THR A 200 -4.96 0.24 19.71
CA THR A 200 -5.34 1.38 18.88
C THR A 200 -4.79 1.18 17.46
N VAL A 201 -5.67 1.24 16.47
CA VAL A 201 -5.29 1.16 15.05
C VAL A 201 -4.99 2.57 14.55
N TYR A 202 -3.83 2.75 13.95
CA TYR A 202 -3.40 4.00 13.31
C TYR A 202 -3.34 3.79 11.80
N LEU A 203 -3.95 4.70 11.06
CA LEU A 203 -3.85 4.78 9.61
C LEU A 203 -3.20 6.12 9.28
N THR A 204 -2.05 6.09 8.62
CA THR A 204 -1.41 7.27 8.03
C THR A 204 -1.51 7.22 6.52
N TRP A 205 -1.52 8.37 5.85
CA TRP A 205 -1.42 8.46 4.39
C TRP A 205 -0.92 9.83 3.97
N THR A 206 -0.44 9.94 2.74
CA THR A 206 -0.20 11.26 2.13
C THR A 206 -1.49 11.83 1.58
N ASN A 207 -1.73 13.11 1.82
CA ASN A 207 -2.82 13.84 1.21
C ASN A 207 -2.28 14.80 0.15
N PHE A 208 -2.19 14.35 -1.10
CA PHE A 208 -1.72 15.18 -2.21
C PHE A 208 -2.75 16.22 -2.58
N TYR A 209 -2.49 17.48 -2.25
CA TYR A 209 -3.28 18.61 -2.74
C TYR A 209 -2.79 19.02 -4.12
N GLN A 210 -3.76 19.19 -5.02
CA GLN A 210 -3.53 19.58 -6.41
C GLN A 210 -4.42 20.78 -6.74
N GLY A 211 -4.11 21.51 -7.80
CA GLY A 211 -5.04 22.50 -8.32
C GLY A 211 -6.29 21.84 -8.94
N PRO A 212 -7.27 22.64 -9.38
CA PRO A 212 -8.53 22.13 -9.91
C PRO A 212 -8.33 21.12 -11.04
N ARG A 213 -9.06 20.00 -10.98
CA ARG A 213 -8.99 18.88 -11.94
C ARG A 213 -7.61 18.18 -11.96
N GLY A 214 -6.89 18.20 -10.84
CA GLY A 214 -5.58 17.57 -10.67
C GLY A 214 -4.43 18.32 -11.34
N LEU A 215 -4.62 19.62 -11.64
CA LEU A 215 -3.61 20.42 -12.33
C LEU A 215 -2.73 21.18 -11.35
N GLY A 216 -1.43 20.90 -11.38
CA GLY A 216 -0.44 21.58 -10.54
C GLY A 216 -0.39 21.01 -9.13
N TYR A 217 0.81 20.69 -8.68
CA TYR A 217 1.05 20.15 -7.35
C TYR A 217 1.19 21.28 -6.31
N LEU A 218 0.48 21.18 -5.18
CA LEU A 218 0.43 22.25 -4.18
C LEU A 218 1.18 21.91 -2.89
N LYS A 219 0.88 20.75 -2.31
CA LYS A 219 1.51 20.20 -1.09
C LYS A 219 1.06 18.76 -0.88
N SER A 220 1.74 18.01 -0.01
CA SER A 220 1.38 16.65 0.36
C SER A 220 1.70 16.36 1.84
N PRO A 221 0.92 16.94 2.77
CA PRO A 221 1.09 16.61 4.18
C PRO A 221 0.83 15.13 4.44
N ILE A 222 1.59 14.55 5.38
CA ILE A 222 1.24 13.29 6.01
C ILE A 222 0.13 13.55 7.00
N VAL A 223 -0.93 12.76 6.91
CA VAL A 223 -2.09 12.85 7.81
C VAL A 223 -2.38 11.49 8.44
N MET A 224 -3.16 11.50 9.51
CA MET A 224 -3.50 10.30 10.28
C MET A 224 -4.94 10.32 10.78
N ALA A 225 -5.53 9.13 10.88
CA ALA A 225 -6.71 8.86 11.71
C ALA A 225 -6.44 7.63 12.60
N SER A 226 -7.17 7.52 13.71
CA SER A 226 -7.02 6.39 14.64
C SER A 226 -8.37 5.77 15.00
N SER A 227 -8.37 4.49 15.33
CA SER A 227 -9.54 3.73 15.78
C SER A 227 -9.24 3.01 17.09
N ARG A 228 -10.15 3.11 18.06
CA ARG A 228 -10.09 2.43 19.36
C ARG A 228 -11.12 1.31 19.51
N ASN A 229 -11.79 0.95 18.43
CA ASN A 229 -12.88 -0.03 18.44
C ASN A 229 -12.75 -1.04 17.29
N GLY A 230 -11.51 -1.40 16.97
CA GLY A 230 -11.19 -2.41 15.96
C GLY A 230 -11.57 -1.98 14.54
N GLY A 231 -11.27 -0.74 14.16
CA GLY A 231 -11.48 -0.23 12.80
C GLY A 231 -12.93 0.10 12.43
N LYS A 232 -13.89 -0.06 13.36
CA LYS A 232 -15.33 0.18 13.11
C LYS A 232 -15.67 1.66 12.93
N SER A 233 -14.95 2.54 13.62
CA SER A 233 -15.04 3.99 13.45
C SER A 233 -13.69 4.66 13.70
N TRP A 234 -13.49 5.84 13.12
CA TRP A 234 -12.21 6.54 13.11
C TRP A 234 -12.34 7.96 13.66
N SER A 235 -11.24 8.47 14.24
CA SER A 235 -11.13 9.86 14.64
C SER A 235 -11.23 10.81 13.43
N SER A 236 -11.37 12.10 13.70
CA SER A 236 -11.09 13.11 12.67
C SER A 236 -9.65 12.97 12.16
N VAL A 237 -9.45 13.27 10.88
CA VAL A 237 -8.12 13.34 10.25
C VAL A 237 -7.29 14.45 10.90
N LYS A 238 -6.03 14.18 11.20
CA LYS A 238 -5.07 15.13 11.75
C LYS A 238 -3.81 15.18 10.89
N GLU A 239 -3.18 16.34 10.83
CA GLU A 239 -1.86 16.49 10.19
C GLU A 239 -0.77 15.95 11.12
N VAL A 240 0.14 15.17 10.56
CA VAL A 240 1.31 14.58 11.23
C VAL A 240 2.57 15.34 10.87
N SER A 241 2.75 15.62 9.57
CA SER A 241 3.88 16.40 9.07
C SER A 241 3.79 17.85 9.53
N ASP A 242 4.94 18.51 9.64
CA ASP A 242 5.00 19.94 9.91
C ASP A 242 4.82 20.77 8.62
N ALA A 243 4.64 22.08 8.78
CA ALA A 243 4.56 23.02 7.66
C ALA A 243 5.91 23.35 7.01
N ALA A 244 7.03 22.98 7.64
CA ALA A 244 8.38 23.19 7.10
C ALA A 244 8.71 22.16 6.02
N HIS A 245 8.08 20.98 6.05
CA HIS A 245 8.17 19.96 5.01
C HIS A 245 6.80 19.83 4.32
N PRO A 246 6.45 20.72 3.37
CA PRO A 246 5.14 20.72 2.74
C PRO A 246 4.95 19.62 1.68
N TYR A 247 6.03 18.95 1.26
CA TYR A 247 6.02 17.92 0.22
C TYR A 247 6.57 16.63 0.81
N ASN A 248 5.68 15.72 1.21
CA ASN A 248 6.01 14.45 1.83
C ASN A 248 5.33 13.28 1.11
N GLN A 249 5.82 12.06 1.35
CA GLN A 249 5.16 10.85 0.88
C GLN A 249 5.61 9.62 1.70
N GLY A 250 4.85 8.53 1.58
CA GLY A 250 5.34 7.19 1.95
C GLY A 250 5.46 6.99 3.47
N SER A 251 4.51 7.52 4.24
CA SER A 251 4.53 7.40 5.69
C SER A 251 4.48 5.95 6.17
N GLN A 252 5.20 5.64 7.24
CA GLN A 252 5.06 4.40 8.02
C GLN A 252 4.89 4.74 9.49
N VAL A 253 3.89 4.12 10.15
CA VAL A 253 3.54 4.38 11.54
C VAL A 253 3.83 3.17 12.43
N ALA A 254 4.46 3.40 13.59
CA ALA A 254 4.73 2.38 14.59
C ALA A 254 4.63 2.96 16.02
N MET A 255 4.19 2.13 16.97
CA MET A 255 4.19 2.47 18.39
C MET A 255 5.33 1.74 19.10
N ALA A 256 6.11 2.49 19.89
CA ALA A 256 7.14 1.93 20.74
C ALA A 256 6.54 1.25 21.99
N PRO A 257 7.29 0.36 22.68
CA PRO A 257 6.82 -0.30 23.90
C PRO A 257 6.34 0.64 25.01
N ASP A 258 6.88 1.86 25.08
CA ASP A 258 6.50 2.89 26.05
C ASP A 258 5.24 3.69 25.68
N GLY A 259 4.60 3.38 24.54
CA GLY A 259 3.42 4.05 24.02
C GLY A 259 3.73 5.29 23.17
N THR A 260 5.00 5.63 22.95
CA THR A 260 5.40 6.69 22.01
C THR A 260 5.06 6.27 20.58
N LEU A 261 4.34 7.11 19.85
CA LEU A 261 4.04 6.91 18.43
C LEU A 261 5.09 7.58 17.56
N TYR A 262 5.56 6.87 16.54
CA TYR A 262 6.48 7.37 15.53
C TYR A 262 5.84 7.23 14.15
N VAL A 263 5.99 8.25 13.32
CA VAL A 263 5.63 8.23 11.90
C VAL A 263 6.84 8.70 11.10
N ALA A 264 7.47 7.79 10.37
CA ALA A 264 8.57 8.11 9.46
C ALA A 264 8.02 8.34 8.05
N TYR A 265 8.56 9.30 7.31
CA TYR A 265 8.16 9.60 5.94
C TYR A 265 9.29 10.26 5.17
N GLU A 266 9.21 10.18 3.85
CA GLU A 266 10.02 10.98 2.94
C GLU A 266 9.44 12.39 2.89
N GLY A 267 10.30 13.41 2.94
CA GLY A 267 9.89 14.81 2.87
C GLY A 267 10.95 15.70 2.23
N ALA A 268 10.53 16.81 1.62
CA ALA A 268 11.44 17.78 1.04
C ALA A 268 11.87 18.83 2.07
N SER A 269 13.18 19.14 2.14
CA SER A 269 13.74 20.08 3.11
C SER A 269 13.77 21.53 2.59
N PRO A 270 13.41 22.57 3.39
CA PRO A 270 13.59 23.97 3.01
C PRO A 270 15.03 24.33 2.68
N SER A 271 15.98 23.70 3.39
CA SER A 271 17.40 24.00 3.26
C SER A 271 17.98 23.60 1.90
N SER A 272 17.32 22.69 1.18
CA SER A 272 17.68 22.29 -0.19
C SER A 272 16.90 23.06 -1.26
N GLY A 273 16.06 24.02 -0.85
CA GLY A 273 15.07 24.62 -1.73
C GLY A 273 14.00 23.63 -2.20
N TYR A 274 13.78 22.54 -1.45
CA TYR A 274 12.88 21.44 -1.77
C TYR A 274 13.29 20.60 -3.00
N ASN A 275 14.57 20.58 -3.35
CA ASN A 275 15.09 19.82 -4.50
C ASN A 275 15.71 18.45 -4.12
N HIS A 276 15.66 18.09 -2.84
CA HIS A 276 16.24 16.85 -2.32
C HIS A 276 15.33 16.27 -1.24
N ASP A 277 15.32 14.94 -1.17
CA ASP A 277 14.55 14.17 -0.22
C ASP A 277 15.28 14.06 1.13
N ALA A 278 14.48 14.03 2.19
CA ALA A 278 14.91 13.83 3.56
C ALA A 278 14.03 12.77 4.21
N LEU A 279 14.65 11.98 5.09
CA LEU A 279 13.90 11.12 6.00
C LEU A 279 13.49 11.96 7.21
N VAL A 280 12.19 12.10 7.42
CA VAL A 280 11.63 12.85 8.54
C VAL A 280 10.87 11.91 9.45
N VAL A 281 11.06 12.07 10.77
CA VAL A 281 10.36 11.30 11.80
C VAL A 281 9.55 12.22 12.68
N ALA A 282 8.23 12.02 12.68
CA ALA A 282 7.29 12.66 13.59
C ALA A 282 7.08 11.78 14.83
N ARG A 283 7.30 12.35 16.02
CA ARG A 283 7.15 11.68 17.32
C ARG A 283 6.00 12.26 18.12
N SER A 284 5.15 11.40 18.69
CA SER A 284 4.05 11.78 19.58
C SER A 284 4.06 10.96 20.87
N THR A 285 3.80 11.63 22.00
CA THR A 285 3.67 11.01 23.34
C THR A 285 2.26 11.13 23.92
N ASP A 286 1.31 11.64 23.12
CA ASP A 286 -0.07 11.93 23.53
C ASP A 286 -1.10 11.24 22.62
N GLY A 287 -0.72 10.06 22.12
CA GLY A 287 -1.58 9.22 21.27
C GLY A 287 -1.85 9.82 19.90
N GLY A 288 -0.89 10.57 19.34
CA GLY A 288 -1.02 11.24 18.04
C GLY A 288 -1.89 12.48 18.07
N THR A 289 -1.94 13.18 19.20
CA THR A 289 -2.63 14.48 19.30
C THR A 289 -1.72 15.62 18.83
N LYS A 290 -0.44 15.54 19.17
CA LYS A 290 0.61 16.44 18.69
C LYS A 290 1.84 15.66 18.28
N PHE A 291 2.56 16.19 17.30
CA PHE A 291 3.81 15.63 16.82
C PHE A 291 4.94 16.66 16.94
N VAL A 292 6.13 16.16 17.26
CA VAL A 292 7.40 16.87 17.10
C VAL A 292 8.16 16.15 16.01
N THR A 293 8.54 16.89 14.97
CA THR A 293 9.24 16.36 13.80
C THR A 293 10.75 16.55 13.93
N THR A 294 11.51 15.60 13.38
CA THR A 294 12.97 15.67 13.28
C THR A 294 13.37 15.16 11.91
N GLU A 295 14.31 15.83 11.26
CA GLU A 295 14.91 15.39 10.01
C GLU A 295 16.13 14.53 10.38
N ASP A 296 16.08 13.23 10.05
CA ASP A 296 17.04 12.22 10.53
C ASP A 296 18.14 11.94 9.50
N ALA A 297 17.83 12.03 8.20
CA ALA A 297 18.78 11.82 7.11
C ALA A 297 18.40 12.63 5.86
N ARG A 298 19.36 12.84 4.97
CA ARG A 298 19.19 13.51 3.67
C ARG A 298 19.85 12.73 2.57
N ASP A 299 19.27 12.79 1.39
CA ASP A 299 19.98 12.44 0.17
C ASP A 299 20.81 13.64 -0.33
N PHE A 300 22.11 13.42 -0.54
CA PHE A 300 22.99 14.36 -1.22
C PHE A 300 23.31 13.76 -2.59
N GLY A 301 22.53 14.16 -3.60
CA GLY A 301 22.83 13.90 -5.00
C GLY A 301 24.02 14.71 -5.52
#